data_AF-A0A0D0A2Z5-F1
#
_entry.id   AF-A0A0D0A2Z5-F1
#
_cell.length_a   1.000
_cell.length_b   1.000
_cell.length_c   1.000
_cell.angle_alpha   90.00
_cell.angle_beta   90.00
_cell.angle_gamma   90.00
#
_symmetry.space_group_name_H-M   'P 1'
#
loop_
_entity.id
_entity.type
_entity.pdbx_description
1 polymer ?
#
loop_
_entity_poly.entity_id
_entity_poly.type
_entity_poly.pdbx_seq_one_letter_code
_entity_poly.pdbx_strand_id
1 'polypeptide(L)'
;MPTPILVDYIIAETALIHSTEVAVASAALIVYDHVITFDQEVDLFWTGRRDASRFFYLSVKYVPLHTVIALRVWYLFTRNRQIRVFAASLYILCIGSTMVLSGTLFDQFFQEMVHPSLTKSPTIFALVYAPGFVNHSVLFSLKVYRFMTSDRFQRRSSLLKGFLKDLGSLLYTITALSLTNVAQLDIYYTGLQGGLVVGATIVSVCHALLSIRSISATLHVDPAWLLNHAELSRVQWTKGDSEGEIFVELHDAVSSSGSDFDGLGTPTKS
;
A
#
# COMPACT_ATOMS: atom_id res chain seq x y z
N MET A 1 -18.28 -50.37 -3.34
CA MET A 1 -17.67 -49.19 -2.70
C MET A 1 -16.55 -48.70 -3.60
N PRO A 2 -16.51 -47.42 -3.99
CA PRO A 2 -15.39 -46.89 -4.75
C PRO A 2 -14.09 -47.06 -3.94
N THR A 3 -13.01 -47.47 -4.61
CA THR A 3 -11.69 -47.52 -3.99
C THR A 3 -11.27 -46.11 -3.55
N PRO A 4 -10.59 -45.93 -2.41
CA PRO A 4 -10.18 -44.61 -1.92
C PRO A 4 -9.45 -43.76 -2.98
N ILE A 5 -8.68 -44.41 -3.86
CA ILE A 5 -7.96 -43.77 -4.98
C ILE A 5 -8.90 -43.02 -5.94
N LEU A 6 -10.11 -43.54 -6.19
CA LEU A 6 -11.07 -42.91 -7.10
C LEU A 6 -11.66 -41.62 -6.50
N VAL A 7 -11.88 -41.62 -5.19
CA VAL A 7 -12.42 -40.45 -4.47
C VAL A 7 -11.40 -39.32 -4.46
N ASP A 8 -10.13 -39.62 -4.20
CA ASP A 8 -9.05 -38.62 -4.22
C ASP A 8 -8.86 -38.02 -5.62
N TYR A 9 -8.98 -38.85 -6.66
CA TYR A 9 -8.90 -38.39 -8.06
C TYR A 9 -10.03 -37.42 -8.41
N ILE A 10 -11.28 -37.75 -8.07
CA ILE A 10 -12.45 -36.88 -8.35
C ILE A 10 -12.35 -35.56 -7.59
N ILE A 11 -11.89 -35.58 -6.33
CA ILE A 11 -11.69 -34.37 -5.53
C ILE A 11 -10.62 -33.48 -6.16
N ALA A 12 -9.49 -34.06 -6.59
CA ALA A 12 -8.42 -33.32 -7.23
C ALA A 12 -8.86 -32.68 -8.56
N GLU A 13 -9.61 -33.41 -9.39
CA GLU A 13 -10.13 -32.91 -10.67
C GLU A 13 -11.15 -31.77 -10.47
N THR A 14 -12.08 -31.94 -9.52
CA THR A 14 -13.06 -30.89 -9.20
C THR A 14 -12.40 -29.63 -8.65
N ALA A 15 -11.38 -29.79 -7.79
CA ALA A 15 -10.61 -28.66 -7.27
C ALA A 15 -9.87 -27.93 -8.38
N LEU A 16 -9.28 -28.66 -9.34
CA LEU A 16 -8.59 -28.07 -10.49
C LEU A 16 -9.55 -27.23 -11.34
N ILE A 17 -10.73 -27.77 -11.68
CA ILE A 17 -11.74 -27.06 -12.49
C ILE A 17 -12.17 -25.76 -11.82
N HIS A 18 -12.58 -25.80 -10.55
CA HIS A 18 -12.96 -24.59 -9.83
C HIS A 18 -11.84 -23.57 -9.72
N SER A 19 -10.61 -24.03 -9.56
CA SER A 19 -9.45 -23.15 -9.50
C SER A 19 -9.24 -22.37 -10.81
N THR A 20 -9.47 -23.02 -11.96
CA THR A 20 -9.39 -22.37 -13.28
C THR A 20 -10.53 -21.37 -13.51
N GLU A 21 -11.77 -21.70 -13.11
CA GLU A 21 -12.91 -20.79 -13.22
C GLU A 21 -12.70 -19.51 -12.40
N VAL A 22 -12.21 -19.66 -11.17
CA VAL A 22 -11.90 -18.52 -10.29
C VAL A 22 -10.77 -17.67 -10.87
N ALA A 23 -9.73 -18.30 -11.45
CA ALA A 23 -8.64 -17.58 -12.09
C ALA A 23 -9.13 -16.80 -13.32
N VAL A 24 -9.96 -17.40 -14.17
CA VAL A 24 -10.54 -16.75 -15.35
C VAL A 24 -11.47 -15.61 -14.94
N ALA A 25 -12.35 -15.81 -13.95
CA ALA A 25 -13.24 -14.76 -13.44
C ALA A 25 -12.44 -13.60 -12.84
N SER A 26 -11.37 -13.88 -12.10
CA SER A 26 -10.47 -12.86 -11.54
C SER A 26 -9.74 -12.08 -12.63
N ALA A 27 -9.21 -12.78 -13.63
CA ALA A 27 -8.54 -12.16 -14.78
C ALA A 27 -9.51 -11.28 -15.58
N ALA A 28 -10.73 -11.77 -15.83
CA ALA A 28 -11.78 -11.02 -16.51
C ALA A 28 -12.17 -9.75 -15.75
N LEU A 29 -12.29 -9.80 -14.42
CA LEU A 29 -12.54 -8.62 -13.60
C LEU A 29 -11.39 -7.61 -13.66
N ILE A 30 -10.13 -8.07 -13.63
CA ILE A 30 -8.96 -7.19 -13.75
C ILE A 30 -8.94 -6.50 -15.12
N VAL A 31 -9.18 -7.26 -16.20
CA VAL A 31 -9.23 -6.73 -17.57
C VAL A 31 -10.40 -5.75 -17.71
N TYR A 32 -11.57 -6.10 -17.17
CA TYR A 32 -12.74 -5.22 -17.19
C TYR A 32 -12.46 -3.89 -16.48
N ASP A 33 -11.88 -3.94 -15.27
CA ASP A 33 -11.47 -2.74 -14.52
C ASP A 33 -10.46 -1.88 -15.29
N HIS A 34 -9.51 -2.52 -15.99
CA HIS A 34 -8.56 -1.81 -16.86
C HIS A 34 -9.27 -1.13 -18.02
N VAL A 35 -10.17 -1.82 -18.72
CA VAL A 35 -10.89 -1.28 -19.88
C VAL A 35 -11.76 -0.09 -19.48
N ILE A 36 -12.52 -0.18 -18.39
CA ILE A 36 -13.42 0.93 -17.97
C ILE A 36 -12.66 2.16 -17.47
N THR A 37 -11.45 1.98 -16.92
CA THR A 37 -10.64 3.09 -16.39
C THR A 37 -9.65 3.65 -17.42
N PHE A 38 -9.47 2.97 -18.56
CA PHE A 38 -8.45 3.34 -19.55
C PHE A 38 -8.70 4.70 -20.18
N ASP A 39 -9.95 5.05 -20.48
CA ASP A 39 -10.29 6.33 -21.10
C ASP A 39 -9.90 7.53 -20.21
N GLN A 40 -10.31 7.48 -18.94
CA GLN A 40 -9.91 8.46 -17.92
C GLN A 40 -8.39 8.47 -17.71
N GLU A 41 -7.74 7.31 -17.84
CA GLU A 41 -6.30 7.20 -17.69
C GLU A 41 -5.53 7.87 -18.83
N VAL A 42 -5.98 7.70 -20.07
CA VAL A 42 -5.40 8.37 -21.24
C VAL A 42 -5.47 9.88 -21.08
N ASP A 43 -6.64 10.40 -20.73
CA ASP A 43 -6.85 11.83 -20.57
C ASP A 43 -6.08 12.44 -19.40
N LEU A 44 -5.96 11.74 -18.27
CA LEU A 44 -5.28 12.26 -17.09
C LEU A 44 -3.76 12.07 -17.17
N PHE A 45 -3.29 10.92 -17.66
CA PHE A 45 -1.90 10.48 -17.51
C PHE A 45 -1.08 10.54 -18.79
N TRP A 46 -1.69 10.33 -19.96
CA TRP A 46 -0.95 10.26 -21.22
C TRP A 46 -0.78 11.63 -21.89
N THR A 47 -1.74 12.53 -21.73
CA THR A 47 -1.71 13.87 -22.38
C THR A 47 -0.94 14.92 -21.57
N GLY A 48 -0.84 14.79 -20.25
CA GLY A 48 -0.20 15.80 -19.38
C GLY A 48 1.31 15.66 -19.15
N ARG A 49 1.89 16.60 -18.39
CA ARG A 49 3.33 16.64 -18.07
C ARG A 49 3.75 15.47 -17.17
N ARG A 50 4.87 14.81 -17.50
CA ARG A 50 5.41 13.65 -16.77
C ARG A 50 5.85 14.05 -15.35
N ASP A 51 5.14 13.56 -14.35
CA ASP A 51 5.47 13.69 -12.92
C ASP A 51 5.67 12.30 -12.29
N ALA A 52 6.48 12.21 -11.23
CA ALA A 52 6.80 10.97 -10.53
C ALA A 52 5.55 10.29 -9.95
N SER A 53 4.53 11.07 -9.58
CA SER A 53 3.22 10.60 -9.15
C SER A 53 2.54 9.68 -10.18
N ARG A 54 2.67 10.01 -11.47
CA ARG A 54 2.11 9.22 -12.59
C ARG A 54 2.83 7.89 -12.77
N PHE A 55 4.16 7.91 -12.63
CA PHE A 55 4.95 6.69 -12.70
C PHE A 55 4.57 5.71 -11.58
N PHE A 56 4.37 6.21 -10.35
CA PHE A 56 3.90 5.38 -9.25
C PHE A 56 2.48 4.87 -9.48
N TYR A 57 1.58 5.69 -10.02
CA TYR A 57 0.21 5.26 -10.34
C TYR A 57 0.20 4.10 -11.37
N LEU A 58 0.86 4.28 -12.51
CA LEU A 58 0.99 3.25 -13.55
C LEU A 58 1.66 1.99 -12.99
N SER A 59 2.71 2.16 -12.19
CA SER A 59 3.41 1.03 -11.56
C SER A 59 2.53 0.27 -10.56
N VAL A 60 1.67 0.95 -9.78
CA VAL A 60 0.70 0.28 -8.88
C VAL A 60 -0.35 -0.47 -9.70
N LYS A 61 -0.79 0.10 -10.83
CA LYS A 61 -1.83 -0.51 -11.66
C LYS A 61 -1.34 -1.78 -12.37
N TYR A 62 -0.15 -1.74 -12.96
CA TYR A 62 0.39 -2.86 -13.74
C TYR A 62 1.22 -3.85 -12.91
N VAL A 63 1.79 -3.42 -11.78
CA VAL A 63 2.63 -4.28 -10.91
C VAL A 63 2.25 -4.09 -9.43
N PRO A 64 0.98 -4.31 -9.04
CA PRO A 64 0.47 -3.91 -7.72
C PRO A 64 1.29 -4.48 -6.56
N LEU A 65 1.72 -5.74 -6.67
CA LEU A 65 2.39 -6.43 -5.57
C LEU A 65 3.77 -5.83 -5.25
N HIS A 66 4.62 -5.66 -6.27
CA HIS A 66 5.97 -5.13 -6.09
C HIS A 66 5.92 -3.65 -5.69
N THR A 67 5.00 -2.90 -6.29
CA THR A 67 4.90 -1.46 -6.06
C THR A 67 4.43 -1.14 -4.66
N VAL A 68 3.42 -1.84 -4.13
CA VAL A 68 2.94 -1.62 -2.76
C VAL A 68 4.05 -1.79 -1.73
N ILE A 69 4.89 -2.81 -1.89
CA ILE A 69 5.96 -3.10 -0.93
C ILE A 69 7.08 -2.06 -1.05
N ALA A 70 7.48 -1.70 -2.26
CA ALA A 70 8.46 -0.64 -2.49
C ALA A 70 7.96 0.71 -1.95
N LEU A 71 6.69 1.05 -2.19
CA LEU A 71 6.06 2.28 -1.70
C LEU A 71 6.03 2.31 -0.17
N ARG A 72 5.65 1.20 0.48
CA ARG A 72 5.69 1.09 1.96
C ARG A 72 7.09 1.34 2.50
N VAL A 73 8.14 0.77 1.89
CA VAL A 73 9.53 1.02 2.31
C VAL A 73 9.93 2.48 2.06
N TRP A 74 9.56 3.04 0.92
CA TRP A 74 9.83 4.44 0.58
C TRP A 74 9.25 5.43 1.60
N TYR A 75 7.97 5.26 1.97
CA TYR A 75 7.30 6.06 3.00
C TYR A 75 7.85 5.81 4.40
N LEU A 76 8.30 4.58 4.67
CA LEU A 76 8.90 4.26 5.95
C LEU A 76 10.18 5.11 6.11
N PHE A 77 11.08 5.13 5.13
CA PHE A 77 12.37 5.82 5.21
C PHE A 77 12.38 7.29 4.75
N THR A 78 11.31 8.06 4.99
CA THR A 78 11.23 9.48 4.57
C THR A 78 12.45 10.31 4.95
N ARG A 79 13.03 10.06 6.13
CA ARG A 79 14.19 10.80 6.67
C ARG A 79 15.54 10.41 6.04
N ASN A 80 15.69 9.21 5.48
CA ASN A 80 16.97 8.75 4.94
C ASN A 80 16.92 8.62 3.41
N ARG A 81 17.48 9.62 2.72
CA ARG A 81 17.51 9.69 1.25
C ARG A 81 18.27 8.52 0.63
N GLN A 82 19.33 8.02 1.26
CA GLN A 82 20.15 6.95 0.70
C GLN A 82 19.37 5.64 0.60
N ILE A 83 18.68 5.25 1.68
CA ILE A 83 17.84 4.05 1.70
C ILE A 83 16.72 4.14 0.67
N ARG A 84 16.15 5.34 0.47
CA ARG A 84 15.12 5.56 -0.55
C ARG A 84 15.65 5.36 -1.96
N VAL A 85 16.78 5.98 -2.30
CA VAL A 85 17.41 5.83 -3.63
C VAL A 85 17.78 4.38 -3.87
N PHE A 86 18.34 3.70 -2.86
CA PHE A 86 18.66 2.27 -2.94
C PHE A 86 17.42 1.38 -3.15
N ALA A 87 16.35 1.60 -2.39
CA ALA A 87 15.12 0.82 -2.55
C ALA A 87 14.46 1.05 -3.92
N ALA A 88 14.46 2.29 -4.41
CA ALA A 88 13.93 2.60 -5.74
C ALA A 88 14.81 2.02 -6.86
N SER A 89 16.14 2.08 -6.75
CA SER A 89 17.02 1.49 -7.76
C SER A 89 16.86 -0.03 -7.80
N LEU A 90 16.80 -0.69 -6.64
CA LEU A 90 16.55 -2.13 -6.56
C LEU A 90 15.20 -2.51 -7.18
N TYR A 91 14.17 -1.72 -6.93
CA TYR A 91 12.85 -1.93 -7.53
C TYR A 91 12.85 -1.76 -9.05
N ILE A 92 13.48 -0.69 -9.58
CA ILE A 92 13.61 -0.46 -11.03
C ILE A 92 14.41 -1.59 -11.68
N LEU A 93 15.52 -2.01 -11.07
CA LEU A 93 16.33 -3.13 -11.54
C LEU A 93 15.52 -4.43 -11.54
N CYS A 94 14.74 -4.68 -10.49
CA CYS A 94 13.85 -5.84 -10.41
C CYS A 94 12.84 -5.83 -11.56
N ILE A 95 12.13 -4.72 -11.78
CA ILE A 95 11.17 -4.60 -12.89
C ILE A 95 11.85 -4.80 -14.24
N GLY A 96 12.96 -4.11 -14.48
CA GLY A 96 13.71 -4.23 -15.73
C GLY A 96 14.16 -5.67 -15.98
N SER A 97 14.70 -6.34 -14.97
CA SER A 97 15.11 -7.74 -15.07
C SER A 97 13.93 -8.68 -15.34
N THR A 98 12.79 -8.49 -14.67
CA THR A 98 11.58 -9.30 -14.91
C THR A 98 11.03 -9.05 -16.31
N MET A 99 11.00 -7.81 -16.79
CA MET A 99 10.54 -7.49 -18.15
C MET A 99 11.44 -8.13 -19.22
N VAL A 100 12.77 -8.04 -19.04
CA VAL A 100 13.73 -8.64 -19.97
C VAL A 100 13.60 -10.17 -19.95
N LEU A 101 13.63 -10.81 -18.78
CA LEU A 101 13.48 -12.25 -18.66
C LEU A 101 12.15 -12.73 -19.23
N SER A 102 11.05 -12.08 -18.86
CA SER A 102 9.71 -12.40 -19.37
C SER A 102 9.62 -12.24 -20.88
N GLY A 103 10.23 -11.20 -21.47
CA GLY A 103 10.26 -11.03 -22.92
C GLY A 103 11.08 -12.11 -23.63
N THR A 104 12.26 -12.46 -23.09
CA THR A 104 13.12 -13.49 -23.70
C THR A 104 12.59 -14.91 -23.56
N LEU A 105 11.83 -15.17 -22.49
CA LEU A 105 11.27 -16.48 -22.18
C LEU A 105 9.79 -16.58 -22.57
N PHE A 106 9.22 -15.55 -23.21
CA PHE A 106 7.79 -15.47 -23.50
C PHE A 106 7.32 -16.65 -24.37
N ASP A 107 8.06 -16.96 -25.44
CA ASP A 107 7.70 -18.05 -26.35
C ASP A 107 7.72 -19.42 -25.65
N GLN A 108 8.70 -19.63 -24.76
CA GLN A 108 8.81 -20.87 -23.98
C GLN A 108 7.64 -20.99 -22.99
N PHE A 109 7.33 -19.89 -22.30
CA PHE A 109 6.21 -19.81 -21.37
C PHE A 109 4.88 -20.03 -22.07
N PHE A 110 4.69 -19.45 -23.26
CA PHE A 110 3.46 -19.61 -24.04
C PHE A 110 3.29 -21.05 -24.53
N GLN A 111 4.36 -21.68 -25.02
CA GLN A 111 4.36 -23.09 -25.41
C GLN A 111 3.98 -24.00 -24.23
N GLU A 112 4.51 -23.71 -23.04
CA GLU A 112 4.24 -24.48 -21.83
C GLU A 112 2.80 -24.32 -21.32
N MET A 113 2.21 -23.13 -21.46
CA MET A 113 0.78 -22.91 -21.18
C MET A 113 -0.16 -23.63 -22.16
N VAL A 114 0.20 -23.69 -23.45
CA VAL A 114 -0.60 -24.37 -24.47
C VAL A 114 -0.49 -25.90 -24.36
N HIS A 115 0.67 -26.41 -23.92
CA HIS A 115 0.96 -27.84 -23.83
C HIS A 115 1.51 -28.22 -22.44
N PRO A 116 0.67 -28.23 -21.38
CA PRO A 116 1.11 -28.45 -20.00
C PRO A 116 1.68 -29.85 -19.71
N SER A 117 1.56 -30.80 -20.65
CA SER A 117 1.93 -32.21 -20.44
C SER A 117 3.38 -32.56 -20.76
N LEU A 118 4.16 -31.69 -21.44
CA LEU A 118 5.47 -32.09 -21.99
C LEU A 118 6.71 -31.48 -21.32
N THR A 119 6.60 -30.37 -20.59
CA THR A 119 7.77 -29.71 -20.00
C THR A 119 7.70 -29.67 -18.48
N LYS A 120 8.66 -30.35 -17.85
CA LYS A 120 8.92 -30.36 -16.41
C LYS A 120 10.13 -29.49 -16.09
N SER A 121 10.23 -28.27 -16.62
CA SER A 121 11.39 -27.41 -16.37
C SER A 121 11.07 -26.34 -15.33
N PRO A 122 11.04 -26.69 -14.02
CA PRO A 122 10.76 -25.72 -12.97
C PRO A 122 11.81 -24.59 -12.90
N THR A 123 12.96 -24.79 -13.55
CA THR A 123 14.04 -23.82 -13.62
C THR A 123 13.65 -22.54 -14.35
N ILE A 124 12.80 -22.60 -15.38
CA ILE A 124 12.41 -21.40 -16.15
C ILE A 124 11.55 -20.48 -15.28
N PHE A 125 10.54 -21.05 -14.62
CA PHE A 125 9.70 -20.32 -13.69
C PHE A 125 10.49 -19.74 -12.53
N ALA A 126 11.34 -20.55 -11.89
CA ALA A 126 12.20 -20.09 -10.81
C ALA A 126 13.06 -18.89 -11.25
N LEU A 127 13.57 -18.90 -12.49
CA LEU A 127 14.36 -17.82 -13.06
C LEU A 127 13.55 -16.53 -13.26
N VAL A 128 12.31 -16.62 -13.77
CA VAL A 128 11.42 -15.46 -13.98
C VAL A 128 11.03 -14.80 -12.65
N TYR A 129 10.78 -15.60 -11.61
CA TYR A 129 10.37 -15.10 -10.29
C TYR A 129 11.55 -14.71 -9.38
N ALA A 130 12.78 -15.18 -9.65
CA ALA A 130 13.95 -14.94 -8.82
C ALA A 130 14.22 -13.45 -8.53
N PRO A 131 14.16 -12.50 -9.49
CA PRO A 131 14.37 -11.09 -9.19
C PRO A 131 13.34 -10.53 -8.21
N GLY A 132 12.07 -10.93 -8.37
CA GLY A 132 11.00 -10.55 -7.47
C GLY A 132 11.24 -11.03 -6.05
N PHE A 133 11.67 -12.28 -5.90
CA PHE A 133 11.99 -12.86 -4.60
C PHE A 133 13.17 -12.16 -3.90
N VAL A 134 14.23 -11.85 -4.65
CA VAL A 134 15.39 -11.09 -4.14
C VAL A 134 14.94 -9.71 -3.66
N ASN A 135 14.16 -8.98 -4.46
CA ASN A 135 13.66 -7.67 -4.09
C ASN A 135 12.78 -7.72 -2.82
N HIS A 136 11.87 -8.69 -2.72
CA HIS A 136 11.05 -8.87 -1.52
C HIS A 136 11.89 -9.15 -0.27
N SER A 137 12.88 -10.03 -0.40
CA SER A 137 13.77 -10.40 0.70
C SER A 137 14.55 -9.19 1.22
N VAL A 138 15.13 -8.38 0.32
CA VAL A 138 15.87 -7.17 0.70
C VAL A 138 14.95 -6.12 1.34
N LEU A 139 13.78 -5.85 0.74
CA LEU A 139 12.82 -4.89 1.29
C LEU A 139 12.28 -5.35 2.65
N PHE A 140 12.13 -6.65 2.86
CA PHE A 140 11.79 -7.24 4.16
C PHE A 140 12.92 -7.03 5.17
N SER A 141 14.16 -7.34 4.81
CA SER A 141 15.33 -7.10 5.67
C SER A 141 15.44 -5.63 6.08
N LEU A 142 15.20 -4.69 5.18
CA LEU A 142 15.18 -3.26 5.50
C LEU A 142 14.09 -2.88 6.51
N LYS A 143 12.90 -3.49 6.41
CA LYS A 143 11.82 -3.29 7.40
C LYS A 143 12.22 -3.83 8.77
N VAL A 144 12.78 -5.04 8.83
CA VAL A 144 13.27 -5.65 10.08
C VAL A 144 14.40 -4.82 10.68
N TYR A 145 15.36 -4.37 9.87
CA TYR A 145 16.44 -3.50 10.31
C TYR A 145 15.92 -2.20 10.95
N ARG A 146 14.96 -1.53 10.32
CA ARG A 146 14.36 -0.33 10.91
C ARG A 146 13.63 -0.64 12.22
N PHE A 147 12.92 -1.75 12.26
CA PHE A 147 12.21 -2.17 13.44
C PHE A 147 13.17 -2.39 14.62
N MET A 148 14.32 -3.02 14.38
CA MET A 148 15.36 -3.22 15.41
C MET A 148 16.04 -1.92 15.84
N THR A 149 16.19 -0.95 14.94
CA THR A 149 16.91 0.31 15.22
C THR A 149 16.04 1.42 15.81
N SER A 150 14.73 1.23 15.94
CA SER A 150 13.82 2.28 16.40
C SER A 150 13.64 2.24 17.93
N ASP A 151 14.37 3.04 18.70
CA ASP A 151 14.24 3.14 20.17
C ASP A 151 12.83 3.45 20.69
N ARG A 152 12.01 4.13 19.87
CA ARG A 152 10.59 4.43 20.21
C ARG A 152 9.70 3.18 20.28
N PHE A 153 10.21 2.04 19.81
CA PHE A 153 9.46 0.82 19.67
C PHE A 153 9.07 0.19 21.01
N GLN A 154 9.94 0.30 22.01
CA GLN A 154 9.71 -0.27 23.34
C GLN A 154 8.49 0.33 24.07
N ARG A 155 8.01 1.51 23.66
CA ARG A 155 6.86 2.20 24.28
C ARG A 155 5.50 1.98 23.60
N ARG A 156 5.41 1.42 22.38
CA ARG A 156 4.13 1.30 21.65
C ARG A 156 3.83 -0.13 21.21
N SER A 157 3.17 -0.89 22.09
CA SER A 157 2.63 -2.23 21.84
C SER A 157 1.62 -2.30 20.68
N SER A 158 0.96 -1.18 20.31
CA SER A 158 0.02 -1.15 19.19
C SER A 158 0.70 -1.24 17.82
N LEU A 159 1.90 -0.67 17.66
CA LEU A 159 2.66 -0.74 16.42
C LEU A 159 3.20 -2.15 16.16
N LEU A 160 3.53 -2.88 17.22
CA LEU A 160 3.99 -4.26 17.16
C LEU A 160 2.89 -5.20 16.64
N LYS A 161 1.63 -5.01 17.06
CA LYS A 161 0.48 -5.79 16.55
C LYS A 161 0.22 -5.53 15.07
N GLY A 162 0.28 -4.27 14.64
CA GLY A 162 0.15 -3.91 13.22
C GLY A 162 1.28 -4.50 12.37
N PHE A 163 2.52 -4.43 12.88
CA PHE A 163 3.68 -5.02 12.23
C PHE A 163 3.58 -6.54 12.14
N LEU A 164 3.16 -7.25 13.20
CA LEU A 164 3.00 -8.71 13.17
C LEU A 164 1.94 -9.16 12.16
N LYS A 165 0.85 -8.40 12.04
CA LYS A 165 -0.22 -8.65 11.06
C LYS A 165 0.30 -8.49 9.62
N ASP A 166 1.08 -7.44 9.37
CA ASP A 166 1.73 -7.21 8.08
C ASP A 166 2.87 -8.20 7.81
N LEU A 167 3.56 -8.69 8.84
CA LEU A 167 4.59 -9.71 8.76
C LEU A 167 4.00 -11.05 8.35
N GLY A 168 2.77 -11.34 8.80
CA GLY A 168 2.06 -12.58 8.49
C GLY A 168 1.83 -12.78 7.00
N SER A 169 1.46 -11.74 6.24
CA SER A 169 1.24 -11.90 4.79
C SER A 169 2.55 -12.06 4.00
N LEU A 170 3.62 -11.39 4.44
CA LEU A 170 4.95 -11.48 3.84
C LEU A 170 5.63 -12.82 4.16
N LEU A 171 5.54 -13.27 5.40
CA LEU A 171 5.99 -14.62 5.79
C LEU A 171 5.17 -15.68 5.06
N TYR A 172 3.86 -15.48 4.90
CA TYR A 172 3.04 -16.40 4.11
C TYR A 172 3.50 -16.50 2.66
N THR A 173 3.78 -15.38 1.99
CA THR A 173 4.28 -15.39 0.59
C THR A 173 5.68 -16.01 0.49
N ILE A 174 6.60 -15.66 1.39
CA ILE A 174 7.96 -16.22 1.42
C ILE A 174 7.92 -17.73 1.72
N THR A 175 7.11 -18.14 2.70
CA THR A 175 6.98 -19.54 3.11
C THR A 175 6.26 -20.37 2.05
N ALA A 176 5.23 -19.83 1.40
CA ALA A 176 4.57 -20.46 0.26
C ALA A 176 5.52 -20.64 -0.94
N LEU A 177 6.42 -19.67 -1.19
CA LEU A 177 7.48 -19.81 -2.19
C LEU A 177 8.54 -20.84 -1.80
N SER A 178 8.88 -20.92 -0.51
CA SER A 178 10.02 -21.72 -0.03
C SER A 178 9.67 -23.18 0.28
N LEU A 179 8.40 -23.49 0.54
CA LEU A 179 7.94 -24.83 0.92
C LEU A 179 7.30 -25.62 -0.21
N THR A 180 7.08 -25.02 -1.38
CA THR A 180 6.44 -25.74 -2.48
C THR A 180 7.44 -26.67 -3.14
N ASN A 181 7.18 -27.97 -2.98
CA ASN A 181 7.84 -28.98 -3.78
C ASN A 181 7.58 -28.64 -5.25
N VAL A 182 8.63 -28.62 -6.06
CA VAL A 182 8.56 -28.30 -7.50
C VAL A 182 7.56 -29.19 -8.26
N ALA A 183 7.22 -30.36 -7.70
CA ALA A 183 6.17 -31.24 -8.22
C ALA A 183 4.73 -30.73 -8.03
N GLN A 184 4.48 -29.71 -7.20
CA GLN A 184 3.16 -29.14 -6.90
C GLN A 184 3.02 -27.70 -7.42
N LEU A 185 3.80 -27.34 -8.44
CA LEU A 185 3.84 -25.99 -9.00
C LEU A 185 2.47 -25.53 -9.52
N ASP A 186 1.61 -26.45 -9.99
CA ASP A 186 0.28 -26.13 -10.53
C ASP A 186 -0.68 -25.58 -9.46
N ILE A 187 -0.72 -26.20 -8.29
CA ILE A 187 -1.52 -25.73 -7.14
C ILE A 187 -1.00 -24.36 -6.67
N TYR A 188 0.32 -24.21 -6.70
CA TYR A 188 0.98 -22.96 -6.35
C TYR A 188 0.68 -21.85 -7.36
N TYR A 189 0.68 -22.13 -8.66
CA TYR A 189 0.31 -21.18 -9.70
C TYR A 189 -1.10 -20.66 -9.47
N THR A 190 -2.06 -21.53 -9.20
CA THR A 190 -3.42 -21.08 -8.92
C THR A 190 -3.55 -20.32 -7.60
N GLY A 191 -2.70 -20.63 -6.61
CA GLY A 191 -2.62 -19.87 -5.36
C GLY A 191 -1.96 -18.49 -5.51
N LEU A 192 -0.93 -18.37 -6.35
CA LEU A 192 -0.13 -17.16 -6.54
C LEU A 192 -0.76 -16.20 -7.56
N GLN A 193 -1.29 -16.76 -8.65
CA GLN A 193 -2.01 -16.06 -9.71
C GLN A 193 -3.49 -15.89 -9.39
N GLY A 194 -4.02 -16.69 -8.48
CA GLY A 194 -5.32 -16.49 -7.88
C GLY A 194 -5.38 -15.07 -7.33
N GLY A 195 -6.24 -14.23 -7.92
CA GLY A 195 -6.42 -12.84 -7.56
C GLY A 195 -6.79 -12.60 -6.10
N LEU A 196 -6.89 -13.64 -5.27
CA LEU A 196 -7.06 -13.59 -3.83
C LEU A 196 -5.86 -12.98 -3.11
N VAL A 197 -4.61 -13.33 -3.44
CA VAL A 197 -3.44 -12.72 -2.76
C VAL A 197 -3.31 -11.26 -3.17
N VAL A 198 -3.40 -10.99 -4.48
CA VAL A 198 -3.40 -9.62 -5.01
C VAL A 198 -4.58 -8.82 -4.45
N GLY A 199 -5.78 -9.38 -4.48
CA GLY A 199 -7.00 -8.77 -3.95
C GLY A 199 -6.93 -8.54 -2.44
N ALA A 200 -6.40 -9.48 -1.65
CA ALA A 200 -6.19 -9.29 -0.22
C ALA A 200 -5.16 -8.18 0.06
N THR A 201 -4.11 -8.06 -0.75
CA THR A 201 -3.17 -6.94 -0.62
C THR A 201 -3.80 -5.60 -1.00
N ILE A 202 -4.60 -5.55 -2.07
CA ILE A 202 -5.34 -4.35 -2.47
C ILE A 202 -6.34 -3.96 -1.38
N VAL A 203 -7.17 -4.89 -0.92
CA VAL A 203 -8.14 -4.66 0.16
C VAL A 203 -7.42 -4.21 1.43
N SER A 204 -6.32 -4.86 1.81
CA SER A 204 -5.49 -4.46 2.96
C SER A 204 -4.95 -3.04 2.81
N VAL A 205 -4.45 -2.67 1.64
CA VAL A 205 -3.93 -1.32 1.35
C VAL A 205 -5.04 -0.29 1.35
N CYS A 206 -6.18 -0.58 0.71
CA CYS A 206 -7.37 0.27 0.74
C CYS A 206 -7.85 0.48 2.17
N HIS A 207 -7.90 -0.58 2.98
CA HIS A 207 -8.29 -0.49 4.39
C HIS A 207 -7.28 0.30 5.23
N ALA A 208 -5.98 0.17 4.95
CA ALA A 208 -4.94 0.97 5.58
C ALA A 208 -5.06 2.46 5.20
N LEU A 209 -5.30 2.76 3.92
CA LEU A 209 -5.52 4.13 3.43
C LEU A 209 -6.79 4.75 4.03
N LEU A 210 -7.88 3.99 4.10
CA LEU A 210 -9.12 4.40 4.75
C LEU A 210 -8.94 4.59 6.25
N SER A 211 -8.15 3.73 6.91
CA SER A 211 -7.81 3.89 8.33
C SER A 211 -6.97 5.14 8.58
N ILE A 212 -6.05 5.51 7.68
CA ILE A 212 -5.27 6.74 7.80
C ILE A 212 -6.19 7.95 7.61
N ARG A 213 -7.13 7.90 6.66
CA ARG A 213 -8.13 8.96 6.47
C ARG A 213 -9.10 9.07 7.63
N SER A 214 -9.56 7.96 8.20
CA SER A 214 -10.46 7.98 9.36
C SER A 214 -9.72 8.45 10.62
N ILE A 215 -8.44 8.10 10.80
CA ILE A 215 -7.59 8.64 11.86
C ILE A 215 -7.38 10.15 11.66
N SER A 216 -7.13 10.60 10.43
CA SER A 216 -7.06 12.03 10.10
C SER A 216 -8.36 12.77 10.41
N ALA A 217 -9.51 12.13 10.19
CA ALA A 217 -10.82 12.70 10.48
C ALA A 217 -11.16 12.71 11.98
N THR A 218 -10.80 11.64 12.70
CA THR A 218 -11.04 11.51 14.16
C THR A 218 -10.06 12.32 15.00
N LEU A 219 -8.87 12.64 14.49
CA LEU A 219 -7.99 13.60 15.14
C LEU A 219 -8.48 15.05 15.07
N HIS A 220 -9.58 15.36 14.37
CA HIS A 220 -10.15 16.73 14.27
C HIS A 220 -9.09 17.81 13.94
N VAL A 221 -8.00 17.41 13.29
CA VAL A 221 -7.08 18.36 12.68
C VAL A 221 -7.70 18.68 11.34
N ASP A 222 -8.59 19.67 11.36
CA ASP A 222 -9.11 20.31 10.17
C ASP A 222 -7.93 20.55 9.21
N PRO A 223 -7.96 20.12 7.93
CA PRO A 223 -6.87 20.41 6.99
C PRO A 223 -6.59 21.92 6.86
N ALA A 224 -7.55 22.77 7.21
CA ALA A 224 -7.33 24.20 7.41
C ALA A 224 -6.32 24.52 8.53
N TRP A 225 -6.21 23.68 9.56
CA TRP A 225 -5.24 23.78 10.66
C TRP A 225 -3.81 23.42 10.24
N LEU A 226 -3.62 22.57 9.23
CA LEU A 226 -2.29 22.33 8.63
C LEU A 226 -1.83 23.49 7.73
N LEU A 227 -2.78 24.28 7.21
CA LEU A 227 -2.50 25.59 6.56
C LEU A 227 -2.47 26.75 7.58
N ASN A 228 -2.90 26.51 8.82
CA ASN A 228 -2.84 27.45 9.94
C ASN A 228 -1.41 27.62 10.47
N HIS A 229 -0.34 27.02 9.91
CA HIS A 229 1.01 27.49 10.29
C HIS A 229 1.24 28.98 9.96
N ALA A 230 0.55 29.51 8.94
CA ALA A 230 0.57 30.93 8.61
C ALA A 230 -0.33 31.77 9.55
N GLU A 231 -1.44 31.22 10.04
CA GLU A 231 -2.36 31.90 10.97
C GLU A 231 -1.91 31.74 12.45
N LEU A 232 -1.36 30.59 12.85
CA LEU A 232 -0.63 30.35 14.11
C LEU A 232 0.65 31.18 14.23
N SER A 233 1.22 31.64 13.11
CA SER A 233 2.30 32.63 13.16
C SER A 233 1.80 34.04 13.52
N ARG A 234 0.50 34.30 13.33
CA ARG A 234 -0.14 35.59 13.66
C ARG A 234 -0.69 35.59 15.08
N VAL A 235 -1.06 34.43 15.60
CA VAL A 235 -1.48 34.26 16.98
C VAL A 235 -0.23 34.22 17.87
N GLN A 236 -0.05 35.22 18.73
CA GLN A 236 1.00 35.17 19.74
C GLN A 236 0.67 34.05 20.73
N TRP A 237 1.47 33.00 20.69
CA TRP A 237 1.38 31.92 21.64
C TRP A 237 2.67 31.86 22.46
N THR A 238 2.52 31.53 23.73
CA THR A 238 3.61 31.33 24.67
C THR A 238 3.52 29.90 25.22
N LYS A 239 4.68 29.28 25.44
CA LYS A 239 4.75 27.95 26.03
C LYS A 239 4.45 28.07 27.53
N GLY A 240 3.56 27.23 28.04
CA GLY A 240 3.24 27.20 29.47
C GLY A 240 4.34 26.59 30.32
N ASP A 241 4.22 26.76 31.64
CA ASP A 241 5.17 26.22 32.62
C ASP A 241 5.17 24.68 32.67
N SER A 242 4.07 24.03 32.26
CA SER A 242 3.98 22.57 32.20
C SER A 242 4.31 22.01 30.82
N GLU A 243 4.91 20.81 30.79
CA GLU A 243 5.23 20.13 29.53
C GLU A 243 3.95 19.76 28.77
N GLY A 244 3.67 20.52 27.69
CA GLY A 244 2.50 20.31 26.82
C GLY A 244 1.49 21.45 26.85
N GLU A 245 1.67 22.45 27.70
CA GLU A 245 0.78 23.62 27.76
C GLU A 245 1.17 24.69 26.74
N ILE A 246 0.14 25.27 26.09
CA ILE A 246 0.26 26.37 25.14
C ILE A 246 -0.74 27.44 25.56
N PHE A 247 -0.24 28.63 25.86
CA PHE A 247 -1.07 29.81 26.11
C PHE A 247 -1.25 30.58 24.80
N VAL A 248 -2.48 30.94 24.50
CA VAL A 248 -2.85 31.74 23.34
C VAL A 248 -3.44 33.04 23.86
N GLU A 249 -2.76 34.15 23.61
CA GLU A 249 -3.26 35.46 24.02
C GLU A 249 -4.39 35.90 23.08
N LEU A 250 -5.63 35.85 23.56
CA LEU A 250 -6.77 36.45 22.90
C LEU A 250 -6.73 37.95 23.18
N HIS A 251 -6.41 38.74 22.16
CA HIS A 251 -6.58 40.20 22.25
C HIS A 251 -8.09 40.48 22.24
N ASP A 252 -8.69 40.61 23.42
CA ASP A 252 -10.10 40.96 23.57
C ASP A 252 -10.33 42.34 22.93
N ALA A 253 -10.91 42.35 21.73
CA ALA A 253 -11.26 43.56 20.98
C ALA A 253 -12.46 44.32 21.61
N VAL A 254 -12.63 44.25 22.93
CA VAL A 254 -13.75 44.88 23.64
C VAL A 254 -13.19 45.82 24.70
N SER A 255 -12.91 47.05 24.28
CA SER A 255 -13.01 48.24 25.15
C SER A 255 -12.78 49.53 24.36
N SER A 256 -13.75 49.93 23.53
CA SER A 256 -13.96 51.35 23.18
C SER A 256 -15.34 51.61 22.55
N SER A 257 -16.40 51.24 23.27
CA SER A 257 -17.71 51.87 23.13
C SER A 257 -18.05 52.36 24.53
N GLY A 258 -17.55 53.51 24.94
CA GLY A 258 -18.16 54.76 24.50
C GLY A 258 -19.39 55.01 25.38
N SER A 259 -19.15 55.20 26.68
CA SER A 259 -20.12 55.60 27.67
C SER A 259 -20.42 57.10 27.51
N ASP A 260 -21.28 57.45 26.56
CA ASP A 260 -21.91 58.77 26.46
C ASP A 260 -23.43 58.58 26.64
N PHE A 261 -23.89 58.63 27.90
CA PHE A 261 -25.30 58.82 28.21
C PHE A 261 -25.43 59.83 29.35
N ASP A 262 -25.03 61.06 29.05
CA ASP A 262 -25.26 62.24 29.87
C ASP A 262 -26.68 62.78 29.65
N GLY A 263 -27.40 62.96 30.77
CA GLY A 263 -28.31 64.10 30.96
C GLY A 263 -29.72 64.00 30.37
N LEU A 264 -30.67 63.39 31.11
CA LEU A 264 -32.09 63.71 30.95
C LEU A 264 -32.62 64.40 32.22
N GLY A 265 -33.01 65.66 32.04
CA GLY A 265 -33.29 66.64 33.08
C GLY A 265 -34.59 66.44 33.88
N THR A 266 -34.55 67.00 35.08
CA THR A 266 -35.67 67.16 36.02
C THR A 266 -36.66 68.24 35.55
N PRO A 267 -37.98 68.01 35.57
CA PRO A 267 -38.98 69.05 35.31
C PRO A 267 -39.29 69.86 36.58
N THR A 268 -39.20 71.18 36.43
CA THR A 268 -39.62 72.21 37.40
C THR A 268 -41.13 72.25 37.56
N LYS A 269 -41.58 72.36 38.81
CA LYS A 269 -42.97 72.63 39.22
C LYS A 269 -43.37 74.08 38.90
N SER A 270 -44.58 74.27 38.38
CA SER A 270 -45.38 75.49 38.51
C SER A 270 -46.78 75.11 38.95
#